data_AF-A0A914PVX0-F1
#
_entry.id   AF-A0A914PVX0-F1
#
_cell.length_a   1.000
_cell.length_b   1.000
_cell.length_c   1.000
_cell.angle_alpha   90.00
_cell.angle_beta   90.00
_cell.angle_gamma   90.00
#
_symmetry.space_group_name_H-M   'P 1'
#
loop_
_entity.id
_entity.type
_entity.pdbx_description
1 polymer ?
#
loop_
_entity_poly.entity_id
_entity_poly.type
_entity_poly.pdbx_seq_one_letter_code
_entity_poly.pdbx_strand_id
1 'polypeptide(L)'
;MDTFLQTIYPIAKILSPIFFGFINFLFECYYFFQSRQIVPSPEDELLLLSVTDAAELIRQRKLTSTKLISAYISRIKLVNPIINAVVEDNFVEAIKEAKEVDKYLDSLDDSSNEYKMVGIKFKV
;
A
#
# COMPACT_ATOMS: atom_id res chain seq x y z
N MET A 1 52.56 -1.06 1.69
CA MET A 1 51.08 -1.02 1.57
C MET A 1 50.66 -0.04 0.47
N ASP A 2 51.31 1.13 0.38
CA ASP A 2 50.90 2.22 -0.53
C ASP A 2 51.10 1.93 -2.03
N THR A 3 52.15 1.22 -2.40
CA THR A 3 52.42 0.82 -3.81
C THR A 3 51.41 -0.21 -4.34
N PHE A 4 50.88 -1.06 -3.45
CA PHE A 4 49.85 -2.05 -3.77
C PHE A 4 48.50 -1.37 -4.02
N LEU A 5 48.13 -0.38 -3.20
CA LEU A 5 46.94 0.44 -3.40
C LEU A 5 47.01 1.28 -4.70
N GLN A 6 48.18 1.85 -5.00
CA GLN A 6 48.39 2.63 -6.24
C GLN A 6 48.30 1.79 -7.52
N THR A 7 48.62 0.49 -7.46
CA THR A 7 48.51 -0.40 -8.63
C THR A 7 47.10 -0.93 -8.82
N ILE A 8 46.34 -1.16 -7.76
CA ILE A 8 44.96 -1.65 -7.81
C ILE A 8 43.96 -0.54 -8.19
N TYR A 9 44.17 0.68 -7.70
CA TYR A 9 43.28 1.82 -7.97
C TYR A 9 42.98 2.09 -9.46
N PRO A 10 43.97 2.16 -10.39
CA PRO A 10 43.70 2.40 -11.81
C PRO A 10 42.95 1.22 -12.45
N ILE A 11 43.24 -0.02 -12.04
CA ILE A 11 42.55 -1.21 -12.52
C ILE A 11 41.08 -1.16 -12.11
N ALA A 12 40.80 -0.87 -10.83
CA ALA A 12 39.44 -0.72 -10.32
C ALA A 12 38.69 0.43 -11.02
N LYS A 13 39.37 1.55 -11.33
CA LYS A 13 38.80 2.71 -12.02
C LYS A 13 38.38 2.39 -13.47
N ILE A 14 39.07 1.48 -14.15
CA ILE A 14 38.72 1.03 -15.50
C ILE A 14 37.67 -0.08 -15.46
N LEU A 15 37.77 -1.01 -14.50
CA LEU A 15 36.86 -2.13 -14.37
C LEU A 15 35.43 -1.70 -13.96
N SER A 16 35.33 -0.70 -13.09
CA SER A 16 34.06 -0.16 -12.59
C SER A 16 33.09 0.29 -13.71
N PRO A 17 33.45 1.20 -14.63
CA PRO A 17 32.54 1.64 -15.69
C PRO A 17 32.17 0.52 -16.68
N ILE A 18 33.07 -0.44 -16.91
CA ILE A 18 32.78 -1.61 -17.74
C ILE A 18 31.71 -2.48 -17.06
N PHE A 19 31.89 -2.75 -15.77
CA PHE A 19 30.92 -3.51 -14.98
C PHE A 19 29.56 -2.81 -14.91
N PHE A 20 29.53 -1.53 -14.54
CA PHE A 20 28.29 -0.76 -14.49
C PHE A 20 27.62 -0.64 -15.86
N GLY A 21 28.38 -0.45 -16.93
CA GLY A 21 27.87 -0.44 -18.30
C GLY A 21 27.25 -1.79 -18.70
N PHE A 22 27.91 -2.89 -18.36
CA PHE A 22 27.39 -4.24 -18.60
C PHE A 22 26.11 -4.51 -17.80
N ILE A 23 26.08 -4.16 -16.51
CA ILE A 23 24.89 -4.29 -15.67
C ILE A 23 23.74 -3.43 -16.19
N ASN A 24 24.01 -2.18 -16.58
CA ASN A 24 23.01 -1.31 -17.19
C ASN A 24 22.49 -1.89 -18.51
N PHE A 25 23.36 -2.44 -19.35
CA PHE A 25 22.95 -3.12 -20.58
C PHE A 25 22.07 -4.34 -20.29
N LEU A 26 22.42 -5.18 -19.31
CA LEU A 26 21.59 -6.30 -18.89
C LEU A 26 20.22 -5.83 -18.37
N PHE A 27 20.19 -4.78 -17.55
CA PHE A 27 18.95 -4.19 -17.06
C PHE A 27 18.13 -3.58 -18.19
N GLU A 28 18.73 -2.82 -19.11
CA GLU A 28 18.06 -2.24 -20.27
C GLU A 28 17.47 -3.33 -21.16
N CYS A 29 18.21 -4.41 -21.45
CA CYS A 29 17.68 -5.57 -22.16
C CYS A 29 16.49 -6.18 -21.42
N TYR A 30 16.63 -6.43 -20.11
CA TYR A 30 15.56 -7.02 -19.29
C TYR A 30 14.31 -6.12 -19.25
N TYR A 31 14.46 -4.83 -18.97
CA TYR A 31 13.38 -3.86 -18.93
C TYR A 31 12.77 -3.58 -20.30
N PHE A 32 13.53 -3.73 -21.40
CA PHE A 32 13.01 -3.63 -22.76
C PHE A 32 12.01 -4.75 -23.06
N PHE A 33 12.24 -5.96 -22.55
CA PHE A 33 11.30 -7.08 -22.68
C PHE A 33 10.15 -7.03 -21.67
N GLN A 34 10.27 -6.28 -20.59
CA GLN A 34 9.21 -6.17 -19.59
C GLN A 34 8.07 -5.27 -20.11
N SER A 35 6.91 -5.87 -20.37
CA SER A 35 5.70 -5.11 -20.69
C SER A 35 5.28 -4.24 -19.51
N ARG A 36 4.97 -2.95 -19.77
CA ARG A 36 4.39 -2.06 -18.76
C ARG A 36 3.05 -2.62 -18.30
N GLN A 37 2.93 -2.92 -17.03
CA GLN A 37 1.66 -3.29 -16.42
C GLN A 37 0.91 -2.03 -15.98
N ILE A 38 -0.40 -1.98 -16.27
CA ILE A 38 -1.26 -0.86 -15.94
C ILE A 38 -2.18 -1.30 -14.81
N VAL A 39 -2.28 -0.49 -13.77
CA VAL A 39 -3.23 -0.71 -12.68
C VAL A 39 -4.64 -0.50 -13.24
N PRO A 40 -5.55 -1.49 -13.15
CA PRO A 40 -6.90 -1.33 -13.66
C PRO A 40 -7.66 -0.30 -12.82
N SER A 41 -8.66 0.38 -13.41
CA SER A 41 -9.50 1.33 -12.69
C SER A 41 -10.19 0.65 -11.48
N PRO A 42 -10.43 1.36 -10.37
CA PRO A 42 -11.30 0.87 -9.32
C PRO A 42 -12.71 0.61 -9.87
N GLU A 43 -13.27 -0.57 -9.59
CA GLU A 43 -14.64 -0.94 -9.98
C GLU A 43 -15.67 -0.55 -8.90
N ASP A 44 -15.23 -0.53 -7.63
CA ASP A 44 -16.08 -0.20 -6.48
C ASP A 44 -15.99 1.29 -6.16
N GLU A 45 -17.14 1.98 -6.21
CA GLU A 45 -17.26 3.40 -5.86
C GLU A 45 -16.82 3.69 -4.41
N LEU A 46 -16.90 2.69 -3.51
CA LEU A 46 -16.42 2.83 -2.14
C LEU A 46 -14.93 3.18 -2.05
N LEU A 47 -14.13 2.77 -3.05
CA LEU A 47 -12.70 3.06 -3.12
C LEU A 47 -12.39 4.50 -3.56
N LEU A 48 -13.41 5.22 -4.06
CA LEU A 48 -13.29 6.61 -4.51
C LEU A 48 -13.77 7.61 -3.46
N LEU A 49 -14.39 7.12 -2.38
CA LEU A 49 -14.88 7.96 -1.29
C LEU A 49 -13.72 8.60 -0.52
N SER A 50 -13.91 9.86 -0.12
CA SER A 50 -13.00 10.49 0.83
C SER A 50 -13.16 9.85 2.22
N VAL A 51 -12.14 9.99 3.06
CA VAL A 51 -12.17 9.49 4.45
C VAL A 51 -13.32 10.14 5.23
N THR A 52 -13.60 11.43 4.98
CA THR A 52 -14.70 12.16 5.62
C THR A 52 -16.06 11.63 5.20
N ASP A 53 -16.25 11.34 3.90
CA ASP A 53 -17.51 10.82 3.38
C ASP A 53 -17.75 9.38 3.86
N ALA A 54 -16.71 8.55 3.83
CA ALA A 54 -16.78 7.19 4.37
C ALA A 54 -17.15 7.19 5.86
N ALA A 55 -16.51 8.07 6.66
CA ALA A 55 -16.84 8.22 8.07
C ALA A 55 -18.27 8.74 8.30
N GLU A 56 -18.78 9.61 7.42
CA GLU A 56 -20.16 10.06 7.47
C GLU A 56 -21.16 8.93 7.14
N LEU A 57 -20.89 8.13 6.10
CA LEU A 57 -21.72 6.99 5.75
C LEU A 57 -21.76 5.94 6.87
N ILE A 58 -20.65 5.75 7.59
CA ILE A 58 -20.58 4.88 8.77
C ILE A 58 -21.45 5.43 9.90
N ARG A 59 -21.36 6.74 10.21
CA ARG A 59 -22.25 7.39 11.20
C ARG A 59 -23.73 7.35 10.81
N GLN A 60 -24.03 7.34 9.51
CA GLN A 60 -25.40 7.21 9.01
C GLN A 60 -25.87 5.74 8.93
N ARG A 61 -25.05 4.76 9.36
CA ARG A 61 -25.28 3.31 9.23
C ARG A 61 -25.53 2.84 7.78
N LYS A 62 -25.12 3.62 6.78
CA LYS A 62 -25.23 3.27 5.35
C LYS A 62 -24.07 2.40 4.88
N LEU A 63 -22.95 2.44 5.59
CA LEU A 63 -21.74 1.68 5.32
C LEU A 63 -21.22 1.08 6.63
N THR A 64 -20.82 -0.19 6.62
CA THR A 64 -20.15 -0.81 7.77
C THR A 64 -18.63 -0.75 7.58
N SER A 65 -17.90 -0.64 8.69
CA SER A 65 -16.43 -0.62 8.71
C SER A 65 -15.89 -1.92 8.11
N THR A 66 -16.52 -3.06 8.42
CA THR A 66 -16.16 -4.37 7.86
C THR A 66 -16.27 -4.38 6.34
N LYS A 67 -17.32 -3.79 5.76
CA LYS A 67 -17.52 -3.73 4.30
C LYS A 67 -16.45 -2.85 3.65
N LEU A 68 -16.17 -1.69 4.23
CA LEU A 68 -15.14 -0.76 3.74
C LEU A 68 -13.75 -1.42 3.71
N ILE A 69 -13.33 -2.02 4.84
CA ILE A 69 -12.04 -2.71 4.93
C ILE A 69 -11.95 -3.90 3.97
N SER A 70 -13.03 -4.66 3.81
CA SER A 70 -13.07 -5.79 2.86
C SER A 70 -12.89 -5.34 1.40
N ALA A 71 -13.47 -4.19 1.03
CA ALA A 71 -13.27 -3.58 -0.29
C ALA A 71 -11.80 -3.18 -0.52
N TYR A 72 -11.17 -2.53 0.46
CA TYR A 72 -9.75 -2.16 0.38
C TYR A 72 -8.84 -3.38 0.27
N ILE A 73 -9.05 -4.42 1.08
CA ILE A 73 -8.24 -5.65 1.01
C ILE A 73 -8.36 -6.30 -0.37
N SER A 74 -9.58 -6.36 -0.92
CA SER A 74 -9.82 -6.91 -2.26
C SER A 74 -9.06 -6.12 -3.32
N ARG A 75 -9.04 -4.79 -3.21
CA ARG A 75 -8.27 -3.92 -4.11
C ARG A 75 -6.76 -4.12 -3.96
N ILE A 76 -6.26 -4.23 -2.72
CA ILE A 76 -4.83 -4.47 -2.45
C ILE A 76 -4.39 -5.79 -3.08
N LYS A 77 -5.16 -6.87 -2.90
CA LYS A 77 -4.83 -8.18 -3.50
C LYS A 77 -4.74 -8.14 -5.02
N LEU A 78 -5.56 -7.29 -5.65
CA LEU A 78 -5.57 -7.13 -7.10
C LEU A 78 -4.41 -6.25 -7.60
N VAL A 79 -4.04 -5.19 -6.88
CA VAL A 79 -3.06 -4.19 -7.33
C VAL A 79 -1.64 -4.50 -6.87
N ASN A 80 -1.45 -5.10 -5.70
CA ASN A 80 -0.12 -5.36 -5.13
C ASN A 80 0.80 -6.19 -6.03
N PRO A 81 0.33 -7.21 -6.77
CA PRO A 81 1.20 -7.93 -7.72
C PRO A 81 1.79 -7.05 -8.83
N ILE A 82 1.17 -5.90 -9.11
CA ILE A 82 1.60 -4.96 -10.16
C ILE A 82 2.62 -3.96 -9.61
N ILE A 83 2.36 -3.40 -8.42
CA ILE A 83 3.15 -2.29 -7.86
C ILE A 83 4.09 -2.70 -6.72
N ASN A 84 3.89 -3.88 -6.15
CA ASN A 84 4.64 -4.44 -5.01
C ASN A 84 4.80 -3.44 -3.85
N ALA A 85 3.69 -2.86 -3.39
CA ALA A 85 3.67 -1.82 -2.35
C ALA A 85 3.46 -2.37 -0.92
N VAL A 86 2.94 -3.58 -0.79
CA VAL A 86 2.68 -4.25 0.50
C VAL A 86 3.70 -5.35 0.70
N VAL A 87 4.52 -5.22 1.74
CA VAL A 87 5.55 -6.18 2.14
C VAL A 87 4.99 -7.25 3.07
N GLU A 88 4.16 -6.83 4.02
CA GLU A 88 3.51 -7.68 5.03
C GLU A 88 2.04 -7.25 5.14
N ASP A 89 1.14 -8.23 5.19
CA ASP A 89 -0.29 -7.97 5.34
C ASP A 89 -0.80 -8.25 6.75
N ASN A 90 -1.77 -7.45 7.20
CA ASN A 90 -2.46 -7.60 8.49
C ASN A 90 -3.97 -7.83 8.30
N PHE A 91 -4.37 -8.40 7.16
CA PHE A 91 -5.76 -8.41 6.70
C PHE A 91 -6.74 -9.07 7.70
N VAL A 92 -6.30 -10.12 8.38
CA VAL A 92 -7.13 -10.84 9.35
C VAL A 92 -7.45 -9.97 10.56
N GLU A 93 -6.43 -9.32 11.14
CA GLU A 93 -6.63 -8.46 12.31
C GLU A 93 -7.40 -7.20 11.93
N ALA A 94 -7.13 -6.61 10.75
CA ALA A 94 -7.88 -5.45 10.25
C ALA A 94 -9.39 -5.75 10.10
N ILE A 95 -9.77 -6.93 9.60
CA ILE A 95 -11.18 -7.35 9.52
C ILE A 95 -11.77 -7.56 10.92
N LYS A 96 -11.00 -8.10 11.85
CA LYS A 96 -11.45 -8.34 13.23
C LYS A 96 -11.69 -7.01 13.96
N GLU A 97 -10.76 -6.07 13.89
CA GLU A 97 -10.91 -4.71 14.43
C GLU A 97 -12.12 -4.00 13.81
N ALA A 98 -12.31 -4.11 12.49
CA ALA A 98 -13.47 -3.52 11.81
C ALA A 98 -14.80 -4.07 12.33
N LYS A 99 -14.88 -5.37 12.63
CA LYS A 99 -16.06 -6.00 13.24
C LYS A 99 -16.28 -5.55 14.68
N GLU A 100 -15.21 -5.33 15.44
CA GLU A 100 -15.30 -4.82 16.81
C GLU A 100 -15.82 -3.37 16.82
N VAL A 101 -15.36 -2.54 15.88
CA VAL A 101 -15.86 -1.18 15.68
C VAL A 101 -17.34 -1.18 15.29
N ASP A 102 -17.75 -2.03 14.35
CA ASP A 102 -19.16 -2.14 13.95
C ASP A 102 -20.05 -2.53 15.14
N LYS A 103 -19.62 -3.52 15.95
CA LYS A 103 -20.34 -3.90 17.19
C LYS A 103 -20.39 -2.78 18.22
N TYR A 104 -19.31 -2.03 18.36
CA TYR A 104 -19.25 -0.90 19.28
C TYR A 104 -20.20 0.22 18.84
N LEU A 105 -20.25 0.53 17.53
CA LEU A 105 -21.19 1.48 16.96
C LEU A 105 -22.65 1.05 17.11
N ASP A 106 -22.93 -0.25 17.05
CA ASP A 106 -24.27 -0.79 17.31
C ASP A 106 -24.68 -0.68 18.79
N SER A 107 -23.70 -0.63 19.71
CA SER A 107 -23.96 -0.49 21.15
C SER A 107 -24.17 0.96 21.61
N LEU A 108 -23.79 1.93 20.79
CA LEU A 108 -23.88 3.35 21.10
C LEU A 108 -25.22 3.95 20.69
N ASP A 109 -25.69 4.90 21.50
CA ASP A 109 -26.88 5.68 21.18
C ASP A 109 -26.52 6.81 20.19
N ASP A 110 -27.32 6.99 19.14
CA ASP A 110 -27.03 7.86 17.99
C ASP A 110 -26.91 9.35 18.39
N SER A 111 -27.48 9.71 19.53
CA SER A 111 -27.46 11.07 20.10
C SER A 111 -26.22 11.37 20.96
N SER A 112 -25.44 10.35 21.31
CA SER A 112 -24.28 10.49 22.20
C SER A 112 -23.13 11.27 21.55
N ASN A 113 -22.45 12.13 22.32
CA ASN A 113 -21.26 12.86 21.84
C ASN A 113 -20.11 11.91 21.47
N GLU A 114 -20.08 10.72 22.07
CA GLU A 114 -19.09 9.68 21.80
C GLU A 114 -19.25 9.13 20.37
N TYR A 115 -20.48 8.89 19.92
CA TYR A 115 -20.79 8.47 18.55
C TYR A 115 -20.32 9.48 17.49
N LYS A 116 -20.45 10.78 17.78
CA LYS A 116 -20.02 11.86 16.87
C LYS A 116 -18.49 11.94 16.72
N MET A 117 -17.72 11.42 17.67
CA MET A 117 -16.25 11.49 17.66
C MET A 117 -15.56 10.26 17.05
N VAL A 118 -16.27 9.15 16.81
CA VAL A 118 -15.66 7.88 16.36
C VAL A 118 -14.93 8.00 15.02
N GLY A 119 -15.44 8.81 14.09
CA GLY A 119 -14.86 8.95 12.74
C GLY A 119 -13.50 9.65 12.66
N ILE A 120 -13.02 10.29 13.74
CA ILE A 120 -11.74 11.01 13.76
C ILE A 120 -10.59 10.10 14.20
N LYS A 121 -10.88 8.91 14.75
CA LYS A 121 -9.87 8.01 15.33
C LYS A 121 -9.40 6.90 14.37
N PHE A 122 -9.47 7.08 13.05
CA PHE A 122 -8.80 6.16 12.15
C PHE A 122 -7.29 6.39 12.23
N LYS A 123 -6.59 5.45 12.86
CA LYS A 123 -5.13 5.45 12.93
C LYS A 123 -4.60 4.90 11.61
N VAL A 124 -3.77 5.69 10.93
CA VAL A 124 -2.95 5.25 9.78
C VAL A 124 -1.71 4.53 10.32
#